data_AF-A0A197SLJ9-F1
#
_entry.id   AF-A0A197SLJ9-F1
#
_cell.length_a   1.000
_cell.length_b   1.000
_cell.length_c   1.000
_cell.angle_alpha   90.00
_cell.angle_beta   90.00
_cell.angle_gamma   90.00
#
_symmetry.space_group_name_H-M   'P 1'
#
loop_
_entity.id
_entity.type
_entity.pdbx_description
1 polymer ?
#
loop_
_entity_poly.entity_id
_entity_poly.type
_entity_poly.pdbx_seq_one_letter_code
_entity_poly.pdbx_strand_id
1 'polypeptide(L)'
;MEHFNRLAQQLIDAADADALPLFAGWRAQPCPGNDPVGAAMQRIHVLREHRGACHLTAVRLSGLSARAAMAINLGAPQATRYGWHEPHPTTAGLIPRWQRAEQLTDELQAPLYASLSDRQRTEFAQLVNALTAPCPCE
;
A
#
# COMPACT_ATOMS: atom_id res chain seq x y z
N MET A 1 1.14 -11.41 16.31
CA MET A 1 1.85 -10.12 16.20
C MET A 1 3.34 -10.28 15.96
N GLU A 2 4.10 -10.96 16.83
CA GLU A 2 5.57 -11.05 16.69
C GLU A 2 6.06 -11.67 15.38
N HIS A 3 5.41 -12.74 14.92
CA HIS A 3 5.81 -13.38 13.66
C HIS A 3 5.59 -12.46 12.45
N PHE A 4 4.44 -11.77 12.40
CA PHE A 4 4.16 -10.73 11.42
C PHE A 4 5.23 -9.64 11.47
N ASN A 5 5.54 -9.14 12.67
CA ASN A 5 6.54 -8.10 12.88
C ASN A 5 7.91 -8.49 12.31
N ARG A 6 8.36 -9.73 12.52
CA ARG A 6 9.64 -10.20 11.96
C ARG A 6 9.63 -10.23 10.44
N LEU A 7 8.60 -10.80 9.82
CA LEU A 7 8.51 -10.90 8.35
C LEU A 7 8.35 -9.51 7.71
N ALA A 8 7.52 -8.65 8.28
CA ALA A 8 7.35 -7.27 7.82
C ALA A 8 8.65 -6.47 7.96
N GLN A 9 9.41 -6.64 9.05
CA GLN A 9 10.71 -6.00 9.21
C GLN A 9 11.69 -6.44 8.11
N GLN A 10 11.76 -7.74 7.82
CA GLN A 10 12.60 -8.28 6.75
C GLN A 10 12.28 -7.68 5.37
N LEU A 11 11.00 -7.44 5.07
CA LEU A 11 10.58 -6.73 3.87
C LEU A 11 11.05 -5.26 3.88
N ILE A 12 10.78 -4.54 4.98
CA ILE A 12 11.11 -3.10 5.12
C ILE A 12 12.62 -2.84 5.02
N ASP A 13 13.43 -3.70 5.64
CA ASP A 13 14.89 -3.60 5.64
C ASP A 13 15.49 -3.88 4.26
N ALA A 14 14.88 -4.79 3.49
CA ALA A 14 15.34 -5.14 2.15
C ALA A 14 14.87 -4.17 1.05
N ALA A 15 13.88 -3.31 1.35
CA ALA A 15 13.30 -2.41 0.36
C ALA A 15 14.25 -1.29 -0.06
N ASP A 16 14.37 -1.08 -1.37
CA ASP A 16 14.92 0.17 -1.90
C ASP A 16 13.97 1.33 -1.56
N ALA A 17 14.53 2.45 -1.12
CA ALA A 17 13.77 3.65 -0.79
C ALA A 17 13.93 4.77 -1.83
N ASP A 18 14.75 4.57 -2.85
CA ASP A 18 15.00 5.55 -3.90
C ASP A 18 13.70 5.92 -4.61
N ALA A 19 13.49 7.23 -4.75
CA ALA A 19 12.25 7.81 -5.28
C ALA A 19 10.97 7.48 -4.49
N LEU A 20 11.05 6.91 -3.28
CA LEU A 20 9.91 6.62 -2.39
C LEU A 20 9.96 7.46 -1.10
N PRO A 21 9.85 8.80 -1.15
CA PRO A 21 10.16 9.68 -0.02
C PRO A 21 9.27 9.47 1.22
N LEU A 22 7.98 9.19 1.05
CA LEU A 22 7.09 8.91 2.18
C LEU A 22 7.44 7.57 2.84
N PHE A 23 7.71 6.54 2.04
CA PHE A 23 8.22 5.27 2.56
C PHE A 23 9.53 5.47 3.33
N ALA A 24 10.50 6.17 2.74
CA ALA A 24 11.78 6.46 3.36
C ALA A 24 11.61 7.19 4.70
N GLY A 25 10.75 8.22 4.73
CA GLY A 25 10.47 9.02 5.92
C GLY A 25 9.82 8.20 7.04
N TRP A 26 8.82 7.39 6.72
CA TRP A 26 8.14 6.52 7.70
C TRP A 26 9.01 5.35 8.16
N ARG A 27 9.83 4.78 7.28
CA ARG A 27 10.82 3.75 7.62
C ARG A 27 11.84 4.26 8.64
N ALA A 28 12.21 5.54 8.57
CA ALA A 28 13.16 6.16 9.49
C ALA A 28 12.55 6.54 10.86
N GLN A 29 11.22 6.45 11.04
CA GLN A 29 10.60 6.76 12.33
C GLN A 29 10.86 5.65 13.36
N PRO A 30 11.02 5.99 14.64
CA PRO A 30 11.16 4.99 15.70
C PRO A 30 9.98 4.01 15.75
N CYS A 31 10.27 2.72 15.86
CA CYS A 31 9.28 1.68 16.06
C CYS A 31 9.16 1.35 17.57
N PRO A 32 7.94 1.23 18.13
CA PRO A 32 7.77 0.86 19.54
C PRO A 32 8.38 -0.52 19.87
N GLY A 33 9.39 -0.55 20.75
CA GLY A 33 10.09 -1.79 21.10
C GLY A 33 9.33 -2.71 22.07
N ASN A 34 8.49 -2.14 22.94
CA ASN A 34 7.78 -2.87 24.01
C ASN A 34 6.27 -3.01 23.74
N ASP A 35 5.84 -2.78 22.50
CA ASP A 35 4.44 -2.91 22.09
C ASP A 35 4.35 -3.66 20.75
N PRO A 36 4.13 -4.99 20.77
CA PRO A 36 4.01 -5.77 19.54
C PRO A 36 2.86 -5.35 18.63
N VAL A 37 1.80 -4.74 19.17
CA VAL A 37 0.62 -4.30 18.39
C VAL A 37 0.93 -2.97 17.72
N GLY A 38 1.43 -1.99 18.46
CA GLY A 38 1.89 -0.72 17.91
C GLY A 38 2.99 -0.91 16.87
N ALA A 39 3.92 -1.83 17.12
CA ALA A 39 4.96 -2.18 16.15
C ALA A 39 4.40 -2.82 14.87
N ALA A 40 3.32 -3.61 14.96
CA ALA A 40 2.65 -4.15 13.77
C ALA A 40 1.93 -3.06 12.97
N MET A 41 1.22 -2.15 13.65
CA MET A 41 0.55 -1.02 13.01
C MET A 41 1.56 -0.12 12.29
N GLN A 42 2.70 0.19 12.91
CA GLN A 42 3.75 0.98 12.28
C GLN A 42 4.31 0.28 11.04
N ARG A 43 4.56 -1.04 11.10
CA ARG A 43 5.05 -1.79 9.94
C ARG A 43 4.02 -1.90 8.80
N ILE A 44 2.74 -2.07 9.12
CA ILE A 44 1.65 -2.00 8.14
C ILE A 44 1.67 -0.63 7.45
N HIS A 45 1.79 0.44 8.23
CA HIS A 45 1.83 1.80 7.70
C HIS A 45 3.02 2.01 6.76
N VAL A 46 4.22 1.59 7.16
CA VAL A 46 5.43 1.67 6.31
C VAL A 46 5.24 0.88 5.00
N LEU A 47 4.77 -0.37 5.06
CA LEU A 47 4.52 -1.18 3.87
C LEU A 47 3.43 -0.58 2.97
N ARG A 48 2.42 0.07 3.56
CA ARG A 48 1.39 0.82 2.84
C ARG A 48 1.98 2.01 2.09
N GLU A 49 2.93 2.73 2.68
CA GLU A 49 3.62 3.83 1.98
C GLU A 49 4.50 3.35 0.83
N HIS A 50 5.14 2.18 0.96
CA HIS A 50 5.84 1.54 -0.17
C HIS A 50 4.86 1.26 -1.32
N ARG A 51 3.75 0.55 -1.05
CA ARG A 51 2.72 0.28 -2.06
C ARG A 51 2.17 1.57 -2.66
N GLY A 52 1.92 2.59 -1.83
CA GLY A 52 1.41 3.89 -2.28
C GLY A 52 2.34 4.57 -3.29
N ALA A 53 3.64 4.51 -3.07
CA ALA A 53 4.62 5.09 -3.99
C ALA A 53 4.71 4.29 -5.32
N CYS A 54 4.68 2.96 -5.27
CA CYS A 54 4.54 2.11 -6.47
C CYS A 54 3.25 2.45 -7.24
N HIS A 55 2.14 2.62 -6.51
CA HIS A 55 0.83 2.89 -7.09
C HIS A 55 0.77 4.26 -7.78
N LEU A 56 1.29 5.31 -7.14
CA LEU A 56 1.35 6.64 -7.74
C LEU A 56 2.17 6.62 -9.05
N THR A 57 3.29 5.90 -9.06
CA THR A 57 4.11 5.71 -10.27
C THR A 57 3.32 4.99 -11.36
N ALA A 58 2.67 3.87 -11.02
CA ALA A 58 1.85 3.08 -11.95
C ALA A 58 0.67 3.87 -12.53
N VAL A 59 0.00 4.70 -11.71
CA VAL A 59 -1.08 5.61 -12.12
C VAL A 59 -0.58 6.59 -13.19
N ARG A 60 0.59 7.20 -12.97
CA ARG A 60 1.17 8.15 -13.94
C ARG A 60 1.60 7.45 -15.23
N LEU A 61 2.26 6.30 -15.13
CA LEU A 61 2.67 5.49 -16.29
C LEU A 61 1.48 4.98 -17.11
N SER A 62 0.33 4.77 -16.47
CA SER A 62 -0.92 4.38 -17.13
C SER A 62 -1.70 5.57 -17.71
N GLY A 63 -1.13 6.78 -17.70
CA GLY A 63 -1.74 7.97 -18.27
C GLY A 63 -2.93 8.51 -17.46
N LEU A 64 -2.93 8.29 -16.15
CA LEU A 64 -3.94 8.81 -15.22
C LEU A 64 -3.38 9.94 -14.35
N SER A 65 -4.27 10.83 -13.91
CA SER A 65 -3.99 11.72 -12.78
C SER A 65 -4.36 11.02 -11.47
N ALA A 66 -3.73 11.43 -10.36
CA ALA A 66 -4.08 10.93 -9.03
C ALA A 66 -5.58 11.14 -8.72
N ARG A 67 -6.15 12.30 -9.09
CA ARG A 67 -7.60 12.54 -8.95
C ARG A 67 -8.44 11.58 -9.77
N ALA A 68 -8.09 11.31 -11.03
CA ALA A 68 -8.88 10.40 -11.85
C ALA A 68 -8.87 8.98 -11.26
N ALA A 69 -7.70 8.48 -10.85
CA ALA A 69 -7.58 7.18 -10.19
C ALA A 69 -8.37 7.15 -8.86
N MET A 70 -8.27 8.19 -8.05
CA MET A 70 -9.03 8.32 -6.80
C MET A 70 -10.55 8.36 -7.05
N ALA A 71 -11.02 9.10 -8.04
CA ALA A 71 -12.44 9.18 -8.37
C ALA A 71 -13.00 7.86 -8.89
N ILE A 72 -12.20 7.06 -9.61
CA ILE A 72 -12.56 5.70 -10.03
C ILE A 72 -12.65 4.76 -8.82
N ASN A 73 -11.63 4.78 -7.95
CA ASN A 73 -11.51 3.84 -6.83
C ASN A 73 -12.46 4.15 -5.67
N LEU A 74 -12.56 5.43 -5.29
CA LEU A 74 -13.25 5.88 -4.06
C LEU A 74 -14.52 6.70 -4.33
N GLY A 75 -14.78 7.06 -5.58
CA GLY A 75 -15.94 7.85 -5.99
C GLY A 75 -15.78 9.37 -5.80
N ALA A 76 -16.64 10.12 -6.51
CA ALA A 76 -16.73 11.59 -6.45
C ALA A 76 -16.90 12.16 -5.02
N PRO A 77 -17.73 11.59 -4.12
CA PRO A 77 -17.88 12.12 -2.76
C PRO A 77 -16.57 12.11 -1.96
N GLN A 78 -15.72 11.10 -2.16
CA GLN A 78 -14.42 11.02 -1.50
C GLN A 78 -13.45 12.06 -2.06
N ALA A 79 -13.45 12.30 -3.37
CA ALA A 79 -12.64 13.35 -3.99
C ALA A 79 -12.96 14.74 -3.40
N THR A 80 -14.24 15.03 -3.19
CA THR A 80 -14.69 16.27 -2.54
C THR A 80 -14.19 16.40 -1.10
N ARG A 81 -14.18 15.31 -0.31
CA ARG A 81 -13.60 15.30 1.04
C ARG A 81 -12.10 15.61 1.04
N TYR A 82 -11.39 15.28 -0.04
CA TYR A 82 -10.00 15.64 -0.27
C TYR A 82 -9.80 17.04 -0.92
N GLY A 83 -10.86 17.84 -1.04
CA GLY A 83 -10.81 19.21 -1.59
C GLY A 83 -10.88 19.31 -3.11
N TRP A 84 -11.13 18.21 -3.82
CA TRP A 84 -11.25 18.22 -5.28
C TRP A 84 -12.71 18.42 -5.68
N HIS A 85 -13.09 19.67 -5.85
CA HIS A 85 -14.44 20.04 -6.29
C HIS A 85 -14.69 19.76 -7.78
N GLU A 86 -15.95 19.87 -8.19
CA GLU A 86 -16.42 19.73 -9.57
C GLU A 86 -15.73 20.73 -10.53
N PRO A 87 -15.58 20.39 -11.83
CA PRO A 87 -16.03 19.16 -12.48
C PRO A 87 -15.11 17.97 -12.19
N HIS A 88 -15.71 16.83 -11.82
CA HIS A 88 -15.01 15.56 -11.72
C HIS A 88 -14.70 15.01 -13.12
N PRO A 89 -13.53 14.38 -13.31
CA PRO A 89 -13.19 13.77 -14.60
C PRO A 89 -14.18 12.64 -14.92
N THR A 90 -14.59 12.55 -16.19
CA THR A 90 -15.39 11.41 -16.67
C THR A 90 -14.55 10.12 -16.55
N THR A 91 -15.02 9.18 -15.74
CA THR A 91 -14.25 7.99 -15.34
C THR A 91 -14.49 6.76 -16.22
N ALA A 92 -15.62 6.67 -16.93
CA ALA A 92 -16.02 5.46 -17.66
C ALA A 92 -14.96 4.98 -18.68
N GLY A 93 -14.36 5.90 -19.45
CA GLY A 93 -13.30 5.56 -20.42
C GLY A 93 -11.92 5.31 -19.81
N LEU A 94 -11.77 5.50 -18.49
CA LEU A 94 -10.49 5.43 -17.79
C LEU A 94 -10.31 4.14 -16.98
N ILE A 95 -11.38 3.34 -16.81
CA ILE A 95 -11.35 2.07 -16.07
C ILE A 95 -10.26 1.12 -16.58
N PRO A 96 -10.08 0.90 -17.91
CA PRO A 96 -9.01 0.01 -18.38
C PRO A 96 -7.61 0.50 -18.02
N ARG A 97 -7.39 1.83 -17.99
CA ARG A 97 -6.11 2.41 -17.56
C ARG A 97 -5.90 2.25 -16.05
N TRP A 98 -6.97 2.32 -15.27
CA TRP A 98 -6.90 2.11 -13.82
C TRP A 98 -6.59 0.65 -13.49
N GLN A 99 -7.22 -0.31 -14.17
CA GLN A 99 -6.88 -1.74 -14.03
C GLN A 99 -5.42 -2.03 -14.40
N ARG A 100 -4.91 -1.40 -15.47
CA ARG A 100 -3.49 -1.46 -15.82
C ARG A 100 -2.61 -0.87 -14.71
N ALA A 101 -3.03 0.23 -14.08
CA ALA A 101 -2.29 0.82 -12.96
C ALA A 101 -2.25 -0.12 -11.74
N GLU A 102 -3.34 -0.83 -11.42
CA GLU A 102 -3.34 -1.84 -10.34
C GLU A 102 -2.36 -2.98 -10.65
N GLN A 103 -2.40 -3.54 -11.86
CA GLN A 103 -1.47 -4.60 -12.28
C GLN A 103 -0.01 -4.14 -12.19
N LEU A 104 0.29 -2.95 -12.74
CA LEU A 104 1.64 -2.39 -12.69
C LEU A 104 2.07 -2.03 -11.25
N THR A 105 1.13 -1.71 -10.36
CA THR A 105 1.43 -1.53 -8.94
C THR A 105 1.95 -2.84 -8.34
N ASP A 106 1.28 -3.95 -8.64
CA ASP A 106 1.67 -5.26 -8.14
C ASP A 106 3.02 -5.71 -8.71
N GLU A 107 3.28 -5.46 -10.00
CA GLU A 107 4.58 -5.70 -10.65
C GLU A 107 5.71 -4.89 -9.99
N LEU A 108 5.50 -3.59 -9.75
CA LEU A 108 6.49 -2.71 -9.13
C LEU A 108 6.74 -3.08 -7.65
N GLN A 109 5.73 -3.61 -6.97
CA GLN A 109 5.85 -4.03 -5.57
C GLN A 109 6.41 -5.45 -5.41
N ALA A 110 6.25 -6.32 -6.40
CA ALA A 110 6.66 -7.73 -6.32
C ALA A 110 8.13 -7.96 -5.87
N PRO A 111 9.12 -7.14 -6.30
CA PRO A 111 10.51 -7.28 -5.84
C PRO A 111 10.69 -7.14 -4.32
N LEU A 112 9.85 -6.37 -3.64
CA LEU A 112 9.88 -6.24 -2.17
C LEU A 112 9.79 -7.60 -1.47
N TYR A 113 8.93 -8.48 -2.00
CA TYR A 113 8.70 -9.79 -1.43
C TYR A 113 9.82 -10.79 -1.75
N ALA A 114 10.76 -10.46 -2.65
CA ALA A 114 11.90 -11.30 -3.02
C ALA A 114 12.75 -11.75 -1.82
N SER A 115 12.77 -10.96 -0.75
CA SER A 115 13.49 -11.28 0.48
C SER A 115 12.86 -12.43 1.28
N LEU A 116 11.60 -12.79 1.03
CA LEU A 116 10.90 -13.90 1.68
C LEU A 116 10.91 -15.16 0.80
N SER A 117 11.13 -16.32 1.43
CA SER A 117 10.87 -17.62 0.81
C SER A 117 9.38 -17.83 0.49
N ASP A 118 9.04 -18.75 -0.40
CA ASP A 118 7.65 -19.07 -0.77
C ASP A 118 6.78 -19.42 0.45
N ARG A 119 7.37 -20.18 1.39
CA ARG A 119 6.74 -20.50 2.66
C ARG A 119 6.46 -19.24 3.48
N GLN A 120 7.46 -18.37 3.65
CA GLN A 120 7.30 -17.12 4.41
C GLN A 120 6.30 -16.17 3.76
N ARG A 121 6.20 -16.12 2.42
CA ARG A 121 5.17 -15.34 1.73
C ARG A 121 3.77 -15.85 2.02
N THR A 122 3.60 -17.17 2.01
CA THR A 122 2.33 -17.82 2.37
C THR A 122 1.95 -17.50 3.82
N GLU A 123 2.90 -17.64 4.74
CA GLU A 123 2.71 -17.29 6.17
C GLU A 123 2.38 -15.80 6.32
N PHE A 124 3.10 -14.92 5.63
CA PHE A 124 2.87 -13.48 5.68
C PHE A 124 1.47 -13.09 5.21
N ALA A 125 1.01 -13.67 4.09
CA ALA A 125 -0.35 -13.43 3.58
C ALA A 125 -1.42 -13.90 4.58
N GLN A 126 -1.24 -15.06 5.21
CA GLN A 126 -2.15 -15.56 6.25
C GLN A 126 -2.20 -14.62 7.46
N LEU A 127 -1.05 -14.11 7.89
CA LEU A 127 -0.97 -13.17 9.01
C LEU A 127 -1.64 -11.83 8.68
N VAL A 128 -1.44 -11.30 7.47
CA VAL A 128 -2.14 -10.09 7.01
C VAL A 128 -3.65 -10.32 7.01
N ASN A 129 -4.12 -11.44 6.46
CA ASN A 129 -5.55 -11.77 6.45
C ASN A 129 -6.14 -11.86 7.86
N ALA A 130 -5.40 -12.44 8.80
CA ALA A 130 -5.84 -12.51 10.20
C ALA A 130 -5.91 -11.13 10.87
N LEU A 131 -5.01 -10.21 10.51
CA LEU A 131 -5.01 -8.82 11.04
C LEU A 131 -6.13 -7.96 10.46
N THR A 132 -6.55 -8.23 9.23
CA THR A 132 -7.61 -7.47 8.54
C THR A 132 -8.98 -8.14 8.61
N ALA A 133 -9.07 -9.31 9.25
CA ALA A 133 -10.34 -9.98 9.45
C ALA A 133 -11.28 -9.07 10.25
N PRO A 134 -12.55 -8.92 9.83
CA PRO A 134 -13.52 -8.17 10.61
C PRO A 134 -13.63 -8.80 12.01
N CYS A 135 -13.66 -7.97 13.04
CA CYS A 135 -14.00 -8.43 14.38
C CYS A 135 -15.39 -9.09 14.30
N PRO A 136 -15.60 -10.29 14.86
CA PRO A 136 -16.94 -10.85 14.96
C PRO A 136 -17.85 -9.80 15.60
N CYS A 137 -19.00 -9.52 14.98
CA CYS A 137 -19.99 -8.63 15.58
C CYS A 137 -20.42 -9.25 16.93
N GLU A 138 -20.17 -8.54 18.03
CA GLU A 138 -20.83 -8.80 19.32
C GLU A 138 -22.25 -8.23 19.31
#